data_AF-A0A661XTQ9-F1
#
_entry.id   AF-A0A661XTQ9-F1
#
_cell.length_a   1.000
_cell.length_b   1.000
_cell.length_c   1.000
_cell.angle_alpha   90.00
_cell.angle_beta   90.00
_cell.angle_gamma   90.00
#
_symmetry.space_group_name_H-M   'P 1'
#
loop_
_entity.id
_entity.type
_entity.pdbx_description
1 polymer ?
#
loop_
_entity_poly.entity_id
_entity_poly.type
_entity_poly.pdbx_seq_one_letter_code
_entity_poly.pdbx_strand_id
1 'polypeptide(L)'
;MKELFFSSLSEHIGLTLLHSLWQGLIGVVLIIIVNRIVAAKYSTVRYWLFISIMLMVFLTNILTLSNQISGTNIGHEVQIVAGLTEALGMMQLKDAIASLTPVSNNWLSNILQAMPYFVMLWWMGMIALFIRMLFNLWHVRQLSRLNHVPVSSTVKELFESLILRLKINKVVKIVQSPQISVPSVIGHLKPIILLPIGLVIGLSNEQVEAILLHELSHIKRHDFLVNIIQSAVEVIYFFNPFMWIISRAIRDEREHASDDVAISLGISASVYARTLAGVFKYAVKRQQFALSFASKNKLTLKRIQRIMKNQSNNNNKLLASMIFVFAITLSMYYSAQSHAPGQEVAVMFPNRAIMASALPTFSTLSTPEPDPIVEEIVKVEEIIVADTTDPKEIQKRKQEYERAMENLKSTKEWQEAEKLREEMVEEHM
;
A
#
# COMPACT_ATOMS: atom_id res chain seq x y z
N MET A 1 -9.59 18.07 23.77
CA MET A 1 -8.31 18.02 23.01
C MET A 1 -7.78 16.61 22.82
N LYS A 2 -7.57 15.80 23.87
CA LYS A 2 -7.04 14.42 23.70
C LYS A 2 -7.93 13.52 22.84
N GLU A 3 -9.24 13.48 23.07
CA GLU A 3 -10.16 12.63 22.28
C GLU A 3 -10.23 13.01 20.79
N LEU A 4 -10.26 14.31 20.47
CA LEU A 4 -10.21 14.82 19.08
C LEU A 4 -8.87 14.51 18.38
N PHE A 5 -7.77 14.42 19.13
CA PHE A 5 -6.48 14.02 18.58
C PHE A 5 -6.40 12.51 18.33
N PHE A 6 -6.97 11.69 19.22
CA PHE A 6 -7.01 10.24 19.04
C PHE A 6 -7.93 9.80 17.90
N SER A 7 -9.08 10.47 17.72
CA SER A 7 -9.99 10.19 16.60
C SER A 7 -9.33 10.51 15.26
N SER A 8 -8.74 11.71 15.11
CA SER A 8 -8.06 12.11 13.87
C SER A 8 -6.84 11.23 13.56
N LEU A 9 -6.01 10.88 14.54
CA LEU A 9 -4.87 9.99 14.30
C LEU A 9 -5.32 8.58 13.86
N SER A 10 -6.37 8.04 14.47
CA SER A 10 -6.91 6.74 14.08
C SER A 10 -7.48 6.73 12.67
N GLU A 11 -8.08 7.84 12.23
CA GLU A 11 -8.58 8.00 10.86
C GLU A 11 -7.43 7.98 9.84
N HIS A 12 -6.37 8.77 10.06
CA HIS A 12 -5.20 8.79 9.17
C HIS A 12 -4.48 7.43 9.11
N ILE A 13 -4.33 6.75 10.25
CA ILE A 13 -3.75 5.40 10.26
C ILE A 13 -4.65 4.44 9.48
N GLY A 14 -5.96 4.44 9.74
CA GLY A 14 -6.93 3.58 9.06
C GLY A 14 -6.92 3.76 7.54
N LEU A 15 -6.95 5.01 7.08
CA LEU A 15 -6.87 5.35 5.66
C LEU A 15 -5.54 4.91 5.05
N THR A 16 -4.41 5.15 5.72
CA THR A 16 -3.09 4.67 5.26
C THR A 16 -3.07 3.15 5.11
N LEU A 17 -3.62 2.41 6.08
CA LEU A 17 -3.71 0.94 6.02
C LEU A 17 -4.55 0.47 4.82
N LEU A 18 -5.63 1.19 4.48
CA LEU A 18 -6.42 0.91 3.27
C LEU A 18 -5.63 1.21 2.00
N HIS A 19 -4.90 2.33 1.93
CA HIS A 19 -4.03 2.64 0.79
C HIS A 19 -2.94 1.56 0.59
N SER A 20 -2.47 0.93 1.66
CA SER A 20 -1.47 -0.13 1.57
C SER A 20 -1.90 -1.32 0.70
N LEU A 21 -3.21 -1.58 0.56
CA LEU A 21 -3.72 -2.72 -0.20
C LEU A 21 -3.41 -2.58 -1.69
N TRP A 22 -3.78 -1.45 -2.30
CA TRP A 22 -3.52 -1.22 -3.72
C TRP A 22 -2.03 -0.96 -3.98
N GLN A 23 -1.31 -0.34 -3.04
CA GLN A 23 0.15 -0.20 -3.13
C GLN A 23 0.86 -1.56 -3.13
N GLY A 24 0.40 -2.49 -2.29
CA GLY A 24 0.86 -3.88 -2.28
C GLY A 24 0.55 -4.61 -3.59
N LEU A 25 -0.64 -4.43 -4.15
CA LEU A 25 -1.02 -4.98 -5.45
C LEU A 25 -0.07 -4.51 -6.57
N ILE A 26 0.27 -3.22 -6.60
CA ILE A 26 1.28 -2.69 -7.54
C ILE A 26 2.63 -3.39 -7.33
N GLY A 27 3.06 -3.57 -6.08
CA GLY A 27 4.28 -4.32 -5.77
C GLY A 27 4.27 -5.74 -6.35
N VAL A 28 3.14 -6.45 -6.28
CA VAL A 28 2.98 -7.77 -6.89
C VAL A 28 3.07 -7.71 -8.42
N VAL A 29 2.43 -6.72 -9.06
CA VAL A 29 2.52 -6.52 -10.52
C VAL A 29 3.97 -6.29 -10.94
N LEU A 30 4.73 -5.48 -10.19
CA LEU A 30 6.16 -5.25 -10.44
C LEU A 30 6.97 -6.55 -10.33
N ILE A 31 6.69 -7.40 -9.34
CA ILE A 31 7.34 -8.72 -9.24
C ILE A 31 7.03 -9.60 -10.46
N ILE A 32 5.79 -9.61 -10.93
CA ILE A 32 5.40 -10.37 -12.15
C ILE A 32 6.17 -9.86 -13.37
N ILE A 33 6.31 -8.54 -13.51
CA ILE A 33 7.08 -7.91 -14.58
C ILE A 33 8.56 -8.30 -14.49
N VAL A 34 9.18 -8.17 -13.31
CA VAL A 34 10.58 -8.56 -13.08
C VAL A 34 10.79 -10.04 -13.43
N ASN A 35 9.86 -10.92 -13.06
CA ASN A 35 9.93 -12.34 -13.40
C ASN A 35 9.86 -12.62 -14.90
N ARG A 36 9.22 -11.75 -15.69
CA ARG A 36 9.17 -11.85 -17.16
C ARG A 36 10.42 -11.29 -17.83
N ILE A 37 11.02 -10.23 -17.28
CA ILE A 37 12.15 -9.52 -17.91
C ILE A 37 13.49 -10.11 -17.51
N VAL A 38 13.70 -10.33 -16.21
CA VAL A 38 14.97 -10.84 -15.67
C VAL A 38 14.91 -12.36 -15.70
N ALA A 39 15.83 -13.04 -16.39
CA ALA A 39 15.83 -14.50 -16.46
C ALA A 39 16.01 -15.17 -15.08
N ALA A 40 15.47 -16.38 -14.90
CA ALA A 40 15.48 -17.10 -13.62
C ALA A 40 16.90 -17.33 -13.08
N LYS A 41 17.90 -17.51 -13.95
CA LYS A 41 19.31 -17.67 -13.57
C LYS A 41 19.94 -16.49 -12.83
N TYR A 42 19.34 -15.30 -12.90
CA TYR A 42 19.83 -14.12 -12.16
C TYR A 42 19.08 -13.98 -10.83
N SER A 43 19.04 -15.05 -10.05
CA SER A 43 18.33 -15.09 -8.76
C SER A 43 18.78 -14.01 -7.79
N THR A 44 20.09 -13.83 -7.63
CA THR A 44 20.63 -12.79 -6.74
C THR A 44 20.12 -11.40 -7.13
N VAL A 45 19.99 -11.11 -8.42
CA VAL A 45 19.46 -9.81 -8.89
C VAL A 45 17.97 -9.71 -8.59
N ARG A 46 17.19 -10.74 -8.95
CA ARG A 46 15.74 -10.77 -8.67
C ARG A 46 15.46 -10.63 -7.17
N TYR A 47 16.24 -11.27 -6.32
CA TYR A 47 16.15 -11.17 -4.87
C TYR A 47 16.28 -9.74 -4.39
N TRP A 48 17.32 -9.02 -4.82
CA TRP A 48 17.50 -7.61 -4.46
C TRP A 48 16.41 -6.72 -5.03
N LEU A 49 15.96 -6.95 -6.27
CA LEU A 49 14.84 -6.22 -6.86
C LEU A 49 13.54 -6.41 -6.07
N PHE A 50 13.25 -7.64 -5.62
CA PHE A 50 12.05 -7.91 -4.82
C PHE A 50 12.12 -7.25 -3.45
N ILE A 51 13.30 -7.22 -2.81
CA ILE A 51 13.52 -6.46 -1.57
C ILE A 51 13.30 -4.96 -1.82
N SER A 52 13.84 -4.41 -2.91
CA SER A 52 13.65 -3.01 -3.27
C SER A 52 12.17 -2.68 -3.50
N ILE A 53 11.41 -3.57 -4.14
CA ILE A 53 9.95 -3.40 -4.32
C ILE A 53 9.23 -3.38 -2.96
N MET A 54 9.57 -4.30 -2.04
CA MET A 54 8.98 -4.32 -0.70
C MET A 54 9.30 -3.04 0.08
N LEU A 55 10.55 -2.58 0.03
CA LEU A 55 10.97 -1.32 0.65
C LEU A 55 10.29 -0.11 0.02
N MET A 56 10.10 -0.10 -1.30
CA MET A 56 9.37 0.95 -2.00
C MET A 56 7.94 1.04 -1.50
N VAL A 57 7.20 -0.08 -1.47
CA VAL A 57 5.84 -0.13 -0.92
C VAL A 57 5.81 0.33 0.54
N PHE A 58 6.78 -0.07 1.35
CA PHE A 58 6.90 0.38 2.73
C PHE A 58 7.07 1.91 2.84
N LEU A 59 7.98 2.48 2.05
CA LEU A 59 8.27 3.91 2.04
C LEU A 59 7.09 4.72 1.50
N THR A 60 6.37 4.25 0.48
CA THR A 60 5.17 4.94 -0.03
C THR A 60 4.06 5.01 1.02
N ASN A 61 3.91 3.98 1.87
CA ASN A 61 2.97 4.02 2.99
C ASN A 61 3.37 5.06 4.04
N ILE A 62 4.66 5.18 4.38
CA ILE A 62 5.16 6.22 5.29
C ILE A 62 4.88 7.62 4.73
N LEU A 63 5.15 7.83 3.44
CA LEU A 63 4.86 9.09 2.77
C LEU A 63 3.36 9.39 2.73
N THR A 64 2.52 8.38 2.49
CA THR A 64 1.05 8.52 2.50
C THR A 64 0.56 8.98 3.87
N LEU A 65 1.04 8.35 4.95
CA LEU A 65 0.71 8.74 6.31
C LEU A 65 1.18 10.16 6.64
N SER A 66 2.40 10.51 6.24
CA SER A 66 2.94 11.85 6.43
C SER A 66 2.08 12.90 5.73
N ASN A 67 1.69 12.65 4.48
CA ASN A 67 0.85 13.57 3.71
C ASN A 67 -0.55 13.72 4.32
N GLN A 68 -1.12 12.63 4.84
CA GLN A 68 -2.41 12.67 5.52
C GLN A 68 -2.36 13.52 6.80
N ILE A 69 -1.34 13.33 7.64
CA ILE A 69 -1.15 14.11 8.86
C ILE A 69 -0.83 15.58 8.54
N SER A 70 -0.05 15.86 7.49
CA SER A 70 0.26 17.23 7.06
C SER A 70 -0.93 17.93 6.41
N GLY A 71 -1.77 17.21 5.67
CA GLY A 71 -2.98 17.75 5.02
C GLY A 71 -3.99 18.30 6.02
N THR A 72 -4.06 17.75 7.24
CA THR A 72 -4.89 18.30 8.33
C THR A 72 -4.48 19.72 8.77
N ASN A 73 -3.23 20.16 8.54
CA ASN A 73 -2.80 21.51 8.91
C ASN A 73 -3.34 22.59 7.96
N ILE A 74 -3.69 22.24 6.72
CA ILE A 74 -4.36 23.16 5.76
C ILE A 74 -5.84 23.35 6.13
N GLY A 75 -6.45 22.33 6.74
CA GLY A 75 -7.84 22.39 7.22
C GLY A 75 -8.10 23.45 8.28
N HIS A 76 -7.11 23.81 9.08
CA HIS A 76 -7.23 24.90 10.07
C HIS A 76 -7.31 26.29 9.41
N GLU A 77 -6.65 26.52 8.28
CA GLU A 77 -6.81 27.77 7.50
C GLU A 77 -8.16 27.79 6.76
N VAL A 78 -8.60 26.64 6.24
CA VAL A 78 -9.94 26.50 5.63
C VAL A 78 -11.04 26.71 6.66
N GLN A 79 -10.84 26.39 7.94
CA GLN A 79 -11.84 26.63 9.00
C GLN A 79 -12.00 28.12 9.33
N ILE A 80 -10.95 28.93 9.17
CA ILE A 80 -11.02 30.40 9.29
C ILE A 80 -11.78 31.00 8.10
N VAL A 81 -11.56 30.46 6.89
CA VAL A 81 -12.31 30.85 5.67
C VAL A 81 -13.75 30.35 5.71
N ALA A 82 -14.01 29.17 6.30
CA ALA A 82 -15.33 28.61 6.53
C ALA A 82 -16.14 29.45 7.53
N GLY A 83 -15.53 29.91 8.62
CA GLY A 83 -16.18 30.82 9.57
C GLY A 83 -16.53 32.18 8.94
N LEU A 84 -15.73 32.66 7.98
CA LEU A 84 -16.04 33.85 7.19
C LEU A 84 -17.16 33.62 6.17
N THR A 85 -17.31 32.41 5.61
CA THR A 85 -18.38 32.05 4.67
C THR A 85 -19.70 31.72 5.36
N GLU A 86 -19.66 31.19 6.59
CA GLU A 86 -20.82 31.06 7.48
C GLU A 86 -21.40 32.43 7.86
N ALA A 87 -20.54 33.42 8.13
CA ALA A 87 -20.95 34.80 8.35
C ALA A 87 -21.54 35.49 7.10
N LEU A 88 -21.24 34.98 5.90
CA LEU A 88 -21.70 35.52 4.61
C LEU A 88 -22.92 34.78 4.02
N GLY A 89 -23.64 33.98 4.80
CA GLY A 89 -24.96 33.45 4.40
C GLY A 89 -24.93 32.34 3.34
N MET A 90 -23.78 31.73 3.04
CA MET A 90 -23.64 30.62 2.10
C MET A 90 -24.21 29.28 2.62
N MET A 91 -24.75 29.25 3.85
CA MET A 91 -25.36 28.08 4.49
C MET A 91 -26.58 27.56 3.70
N GLN A 92 -27.41 28.45 3.17
CA GLN A 92 -28.62 28.07 2.41
C GLN A 92 -28.31 27.35 1.09
N LEU A 93 -27.20 27.70 0.42
CA LEU A 93 -26.81 27.04 -0.84
C LEU A 93 -26.27 25.63 -0.61
N LYS A 94 -25.57 25.41 0.51
CA LYS A 94 -25.01 24.11 0.87
C LYS A 94 -26.10 23.12 1.26
N ASP A 95 -27.12 23.59 1.98
CA ASP A 95 -28.28 22.78 2.38
C ASP A 95 -29.19 22.47 1.18
N ALA A 96 -29.33 23.39 0.23
CA ALA A 96 -30.06 23.18 -1.02
C ALA A 96 -29.36 22.20 -1.98
N ILE A 97 -28.02 22.20 -2.04
CA ILE A 97 -27.26 21.22 -2.86
C ILE A 97 -27.28 19.83 -2.19
N ALA A 98 -27.25 19.76 -0.86
CA ALA A 98 -27.32 18.50 -0.11
C ALA A 98 -28.67 17.78 -0.23
N SER A 99 -29.77 18.52 -0.38
CA SER A 99 -31.11 17.96 -0.59
C SER A 99 -31.34 17.45 -2.02
N LEU A 100 -30.51 17.87 -2.99
CA LEU A 100 -30.59 17.47 -4.40
C LEU A 100 -29.78 16.20 -4.74
N THR A 101 -29.03 15.63 -3.79
CA THR A 101 -28.29 14.36 -3.97
C THR A 101 -28.83 13.26 -3.03
N PRO A 102 -29.86 12.47 -3.41
CA PRO A 102 -30.45 11.46 -2.54
C PRO A 102 -29.63 10.15 -2.43
N VAL A 103 -28.42 10.08 -3.01
CA VAL A 103 -27.62 8.84 -3.06
C VAL A 103 -26.46 8.88 -2.06
N SER A 104 -26.71 8.29 -0.87
CA SER A 104 -25.75 7.47 -0.12
C SER A 104 -24.62 8.10 0.72
N ASN A 105 -24.83 9.21 1.44
CA ASN A 105 -23.79 9.73 2.36
C ASN A 105 -23.59 8.90 3.66
N ASN A 106 -24.37 7.83 3.87
CA ASN A 106 -24.33 7.05 5.11
C ASN A 106 -23.23 5.99 5.14
N TRP A 107 -22.82 5.42 4.02
CA TRP A 107 -21.82 4.34 4.05
C TRP A 107 -20.42 4.87 4.35
N LEU A 108 -20.05 6.03 3.78
CA LEU A 108 -18.74 6.64 4.01
C LEU A 108 -18.62 7.12 5.46
N SER A 109 -19.65 7.77 5.99
CA SER A 109 -19.69 8.19 7.39
C SER A 109 -19.67 7.01 8.35
N ASN A 110 -20.37 5.92 8.05
CA ASN A 110 -20.32 4.68 8.84
C ASN A 110 -18.91 4.04 8.83
N ILE A 111 -18.23 4.04 7.68
CA ILE A 111 -16.85 3.52 7.56
C ILE A 111 -15.88 4.39 8.38
N LEU A 112 -15.98 5.72 8.27
CA LEU A 112 -15.14 6.65 9.03
C LEU A 112 -15.38 6.51 10.54
N GLN A 113 -16.64 6.38 10.97
CA GLN A 113 -16.98 6.09 12.38
C GLN A 113 -16.43 4.74 12.87
N ALA A 114 -16.29 3.75 11.98
CA ALA A 114 -15.74 2.45 12.31
C ALA A 114 -14.19 2.41 12.31
N MET A 115 -13.50 3.44 11.79
CA MET A 115 -12.03 3.47 11.66
C MET A 115 -11.29 3.23 12.99
N PRO A 116 -11.68 3.83 14.13
CA PRO A 116 -10.99 3.60 15.40
C PRO A 116 -10.99 2.13 15.82
N TYR A 117 -12.10 1.42 15.61
CA TYR A 117 -12.21 -0.01 15.92
C TYR A 117 -11.35 -0.87 14.99
N PHE A 118 -11.29 -0.51 13.70
CA PHE A 118 -10.40 -1.17 12.74
C PHE A 118 -8.93 -1.01 13.12
N VAL A 119 -8.50 0.21 13.48
CA VAL A 119 -7.13 0.49 13.91
C VAL A 119 -6.81 -0.18 15.24
N MET A 120 -7.76 -0.24 16.18
CA MET A 120 -7.59 -0.98 17.43
C MET A 120 -7.38 -2.48 17.18
N LEU A 121 -8.20 -3.09 16.32
CA LEU A 121 -8.05 -4.49 15.93
C LEU A 121 -6.70 -4.73 15.24
N TRP A 122 -6.28 -3.81 14.38
CA TRP A 122 -4.97 -3.84 13.74
C TRP A 122 -3.83 -3.78 14.76
N TRP A 123 -3.88 -2.88 15.75
CA TRP A 123 -2.88 -2.82 16.83
C TRP A 123 -2.82 -4.11 17.64
N MET A 124 -3.97 -4.69 18.00
CA MET A 124 -4.02 -5.97 18.72
C MET A 124 -3.35 -7.08 17.92
N GLY A 125 -3.67 -7.19 16.63
CA GLY A 125 -3.03 -8.15 15.72
C GLY A 125 -1.53 -7.92 15.58
N MET A 126 -1.12 -6.66 15.39
CA MET A 126 0.29 -6.29 15.26
C MET A 126 1.08 -6.62 16.53
N ILE A 127 0.57 -6.27 17.71
CA ILE A 127 1.22 -6.58 19.00
C ILE A 127 1.33 -8.09 19.20
N ALA A 128 0.26 -8.85 18.95
CA ALA A 128 0.28 -10.31 19.09
C ALA A 128 1.34 -10.95 18.17
N LEU A 129 1.41 -10.53 16.91
CA LEU A 129 2.39 -11.02 15.95
C LEU A 129 3.81 -10.53 16.24
N PHE A 130 3.96 -9.32 16.79
CA PHE A 130 5.24 -8.80 17.23
C PHE A 130 5.79 -9.58 18.42
N ILE A 131 4.97 -9.88 19.43
CA ILE A 131 5.34 -10.75 20.56
C ILE A 131 5.75 -12.14 20.05
N ARG A 132 4.99 -12.72 19.12
CA ARG A 132 5.34 -13.99 18.47
C ARG A 132 6.69 -13.90 17.75
N MET A 133 6.97 -12.80 17.05
CA MET A 133 8.27 -12.56 16.39
C MET A 133 9.41 -12.50 17.41
N LEU A 134 9.23 -11.76 18.51
CA LEU A 134 10.22 -11.68 19.59
C LEU A 134 10.47 -13.05 20.25
N PHE A 135 9.41 -13.83 20.48
CA PHE A 135 9.54 -15.20 21.00
C PHE A 135 10.32 -16.10 20.04
N ASN A 136 10.06 -16.01 18.74
CA ASN A 136 10.83 -16.75 17.73
C ASN A 136 12.31 -16.36 17.73
N LEU A 137 12.62 -15.06 17.81
CA LEU A 137 14.01 -14.57 17.89
C LEU A 137 14.69 -15.02 19.19
N TRP A 138 13.97 -14.99 20.30
CA TRP A 138 14.46 -15.50 21.59
C TRP A 138 14.72 -17.01 21.54
N HIS A 139 13.80 -17.79 20.96
CA HIS A 139 13.95 -19.23 20.80
C HIS A 139 15.17 -19.59 19.94
N VAL A 140 15.33 -18.91 18.79
CA VAL A 140 16.50 -19.07 17.92
C VAL A 140 17.80 -18.69 18.67
N ARG A 141 17.78 -17.60 19.46
CA ARG A 141 18.91 -17.21 20.29
C ARG A 141 19.21 -18.25 21.37
N GLN A 142 18.20 -18.87 21.95
CA GLN A 142 18.38 -19.93 22.94
C GLN A 142 19.01 -21.18 22.30
N LEU A 143 18.58 -21.58 21.11
CA LEU A 143 19.23 -22.66 20.34
C LEU A 143 20.70 -22.37 20.03
N SER A 144 21.06 -21.11 19.81
CA SER A 144 22.46 -20.70 19.63
C SER A 144 23.30 -20.78 20.91
N ARG A 145 22.70 -21.04 22.07
CA ARG A 145 23.38 -21.14 23.37
C ARG A 145 23.43 -22.57 23.93
N LEU A 146 22.63 -23.49 23.41
CA LEU A 146 22.45 -24.83 23.99
C LEU A 146 23.25 -25.92 23.25
N ASN A 147 23.99 -26.73 24.02
CA ASN A 147 24.54 -28.05 23.65
C ASN A 147 25.12 -28.15 22.24
N HIS A 148 26.18 -27.36 22.00
CA HIS A 148 26.96 -27.44 20.77
C HIS A 148 28.03 -28.50 20.90
N VAL A 149 28.11 -29.38 19.90
CA VAL A 149 29.23 -30.32 19.75
C VAL A 149 30.17 -29.74 18.69
N PRO A 150 31.50 -29.77 18.89
CA PRO A 150 32.44 -29.36 17.85
C PRO A 150 32.28 -30.23 16.60
N VAL A 151 32.45 -29.63 15.42
CA VAL A 151 32.52 -30.38 14.16
C VAL A 151 33.81 -31.23 14.10
N SER A 152 33.81 -32.30 13.31
CA SER A 152 35.04 -33.04 13.02
C SER A 152 36.10 -32.16 12.34
N SER A 153 37.38 -32.51 12.50
CA SER A 153 38.51 -31.78 11.90
C SER A 153 38.35 -31.61 10.39
N THR A 154 37.97 -32.66 9.67
CA THR A 154 37.73 -32.64 8.22
C THR A 154 36.68 -31.61 7.81
N VAL A 155 35.56 -31.52 8.54
CA VAL A 155 34.50 -30.54 8.24
C VAL A 155 34.97 -29.13 8.58
N LYS A 156 35.76 -28.97 9.64
CA LYS A 156 36.34 -27.69 10.02
C LYS A 156 37.32 -27.17 8.96
N GLU A 157 38.23 -28.02 8.47
CA GLU A 157 39.18 -27.65 7.41
C GLU A 157 38.47 -27.26 6.12
N LEU A 158 37.48 -28.05 5.70
CA LEU A 158 36.62 -27.72 4.57
C LEU A 158 35.94 -26.35 4.78
N PHE A 159 35.33 -26.13 5.95
CA PHE A 159 34.67 -24.88 6.30
C PHE A 159 35.59 -23.65 6.21
N GLU A 160 36.79 -23.72 6.79
CA GLU A 160 37.77 -22.62 6.74
C GLU A 160 38.21 -22.34 5.29
N SER A 161 38.43 -23.39 4.48
CA SER A 161 38.77 -23.24 3.06
C SER A 161 37.67 -22.51 2.28
N LEU A 162 36.40 -22.79 2.59
CA LEU A 162 35.24 -22.17 1.94
C LEU A 162 35.05 -20.71 2.37
N ILE A 163 35.33 -20.36 3.63
CA ILE A 163 35.31 -18.98 4.11
C ILE A 163 36.28 -18.12 3.30
N LEU A 164 37.52 -18.62 3.12
CA LEU A 164 38.55 -17.96 2.32
C LEU A 164 38.11 -17.81 0.86
N ARG A 165 37.60 -18.90 0.26
CA ARG A 165 37.13 -18.92 -1.13
C ARG A 165 35.98 -17.93 -1.37
N LEU A 166 35.06 -17.80 -0.42
CA LEU A 166 33.92 -16.88 -0.49
C LEU A 166 34.27 -15.43 -0.10
N LYS A 167 35.48 -15.18 0.41
CA LYS A 167 35.97 -13.89 0.92
C LYS A 167 35.05 -13.34 2.02
N ILE A 168 34.71 -14.16 2.99
CA ILE A 168 33.86 -13.76 4.12
C ILE A 168 34.75 -13.16 5.21
N ASN A 169 34.62 -11.86 5.44
CA ASN A 169 35.44 -11.12 6.42
C ASN A 169 34.91 -11.22 7.87
N LYS A 170 33.77 -11.88 8.09
CA LYS A 170 33.17 -12.04 9.42
C LYS A 170 33.71 -13.30 10.09
N VAL A 171 33.89 -13.25 11.41
CA VAL A 171 34.16 -14.45 12.22
C VAL A 171 32.89 -15.29 12.28
N VAL A 172 32.87 -16.39 11.52
CA VAL A 172 31.75 -17.34 11.49
C VAL A 172 32.09 -18.56 12.33
N LYS A 173 31.17 -18.98 13.20
CA LYS A 173 31.32 -20.22 13.96
C LYS A 173 30.53 -21.35 13.29
N ILE A 174 31.10 -22.54 13.23
CA ILE A 174 30.38 -23.75 12.83
C ILE A 174 30.30 -24.72 14.01
N VAL A 175 29.10 -25.26 14.27
CA VAL A 175 28.86 -26.22 15.35
C VAL A 175 27.84 -27.27 14.91
N GLN A 176 27.87 -28.42 15.57
CA GLN A 176 26.81 -29.42 15.42
C GLN A 176 25.81 -29.32 16.57
N SER A 177 24.53 -29.54 16.26
CA SER A 177 23.47 -29.56 17.27
C SER A 177 22.56 -30.78 17.09
N PRO A 178 22.26 -31.53 18.17
CA PRO A 178 21.33 -32.66 18.12
C PRO A 178 19.88 -32.21 18.04
N GLN A 179 19.58 -30.92 18.27
CA GLN A 179 18.21 -30.39 18.41
C GLN A 179 17.59 -29.92 17.09
N ILE A 180 18.40 -29.71 16.05
CA ILE A 180 17.94 -29.24 14.73
C ILE A 180 17.76 -30.39 13.73
N SER A 181 16.92 -30.16 12.72
CA SER A 181 16.59 -31.13 11.67
C SER A 181 17.06 -30.71 10.28
N VAL A 182 17.50 -29.46 10.13
CA VAL A 182 18.01 -28.88 8.90
C VAL A 182 19.23 -28.01 9.24
N PRO A 183 20.22 -27.90 8.35
CA PRO A 183 21.25 -26.87 8.45
C PRO A 183 20.61 -25.48 8.58
N SER A 184 21.20 -24.61 9.39
CA SER A 184 20.67 -23.25 9.58
C SER A 184 21.74 -22.27 10.04
N VAL A 185 21.66 -21.04 9.52
CA VAL A 185 22.42 -19.89 9.99
C VAL A 185 21.67 -19.11 11.06
N ILE A 186 22.34 -18.80 12.17
CA ILE A 186 21.81 -17.96 13.24
C ILE A 186 22.71 -16.74 13.47
N GLY A 187 22.11 -15.55 13.57
CA GLY A 187 22.78 -14.32 13.95
C GLY A 187 23.41 -13.57 12.78
N HIS A 188 23.67 -12.27 12.98
CA HIS A 188 24.22 -11.38 11.95
C HIS A 188 25.66 -10.90 12.24
N LEU A 189 25.95 -10.51 13.50
CA LEU A 189 27.25 -9.97 13.90
C LEU A 189 28.30 -11.08 14.09
N LYS A 190 27.92 -12.13 14.80
CA LYS A 190 28.72 -13.36 15.00
C LYS A 190 27.89 -14.54 14.52
N PRO A 191 27.77 -14.74 13.19
CA PRO A 191 26.92 -15.78 12.62
C PRO A 191 27.42 -17.17 13.04
N ILE A 192 26.47 -18.05 13.34
CA ILE A 192 26.72 -19.44 13.71
C ILE A 192 25.99 -20.34 12.71
N ILE A 193 26.73 -21.23 12.05
CA ILE A 193 26.17 -22.31 11.24
C ILE A 193 25.94 -23.52 12.15
N LEU A 194 24.69 -23.94 12.27
CA LEU A 194 24.31 -25.15 12.97
C LEU A 194 24.13 -26.30 11.96
N LEU A 195 24.81 -27.42 12.19
CA LEU A 195 24.63 -28.65 11.42
C LEU A 195 23.95 -29.75 12.26
N PRO A 196 22.93 -30.46 11.73
CA PRO A 196 22.37 -31.62 12.41
C PRO A 196 23.38 -32.77 12.43
N ILE A 197 23.68 -33.30 13.62
CA ILE A 197 24.68 -34.39 13.79
C ILE A 197 24.35 -35.58 12.89
N GLY A 198 23.11 -36.07 12.93
CA GLY A 198 22.70 -37.26 12.17
C GLY A 198 22.62 -37.03 10.65
N LEU A 199 22.61 -35.78 10.20
CA LEU A 199 22.63 -35.46 8.76
C LEU A 199 24.05 -35.60 8.22
N VAL A 200 25.05 -35.05 8.91
CA VAL A 200 26.44 -35.01 8.44
C VAL A 200 27.04 -36.41 8.28
N ILE A 201 26.68 -37.35 9.16
CA ILE A 201 27.20 -38.74 9.14
C ILE A 201 26.81 -39.47 7.84
N GLY A 202 25.66 -39.15 7.25
CA GLY A 202 25.15 -39.82 6.06
C GLY A 202 25.52 -39.16 4.73
N LEU A 203 26.35 -38.12 4.75
CA LEU A 203 26.70 -37.33 3.57
C LEU A 203 28.17 -37.50 3.18
N SER A 204 28.42 -37.53 1.87
CA SER A 204 29.78 -37.44 1.34
C SER A 204 30.36 -36.04 1.50
N ASN A 205 31.69 -35.90 1.41
CA ASN A 205 32.38 -34.61 1.55
C ASN A 205 31.86 -33.56 0.55
N GLU A 206 31.62 -33.92 -0.70
CA GLU A 206 31.04 -33.01 -1.71
C GLU A 206 29.62 -32.54 -1.34
N GLN A 207 28.82 -33.40 -0.70
CA GLN A 207 27.48 -33.02 -0.25
C GLN A 207 27.53 -32.10 0.99
N VAL A 208 28.49 -32.31 1.89
CA VAL A 208 28.75 -31.40 3.00
C VAL A 208 29.23 -30.05 2.46
N GLU A 209 30.15 -30.04 1.49
CA GLU A 209 30.60 -28.82 0.81
C GLU A 209 29.43 -28.04 0.21
N ALA A 210 28.52 -28.74 -0.49
CA ALA A 210 27.32 -28.15 -1.07
C ALA A 210 26.42 -27.47 -0.02
N ILE A 211 26.22 -28.11 1.14
CA ILE A 211 25.46 -27.51 2.26
C ILE A 211 26.19 -26.29 2.81
N LEU A 212 27.50 -26.38 3.05
CA LEU A 212 28.27 -25.27 3.61
C LEU A 212 28.29 -24.06 2.67
N LEU A 213 28.46 -24.27 1.36
CA LEU A 213 28.37 -23.20 0.37
C LEU A 213 27.00 -22.51 0.39
N HIS A 214 25.92 -23.29 0.51
CA HIS A 214 24.57 -22.77 0.64
C HIS A 214 24.42 -21.90 1.89
N GLU A 215 24.77 -22.41 3.06
CA GLU A 215 24.66 -21.68 4.34
C GLU A 215 25.58 -20.45 4.39
N LEU A 216 26.82 -20.57 3.92
CA LEU A 216 27.76 -19.45 3.87
C LEU A 216 27.29 -18.34 2.91
N SER A 217 26.55 -18.68 1.85
CA SER A 217 25.97 -17.67 0.95
C SER A 217 24.95 -16.78 1.64
N HIS A 218 24.15 -17.32 2.58
CA HIS A 218 23.23 -16.53 3.41
C HIS A 218 23.99 -15.53 4.30
N ILE A 219 25.14 -15.93 4.85
CA ILE A 219 25.98 -15.05 5.67
C ILE A 219 26.55 -13.92 4.83
N LYS A 220 27.12 -14.27 3.68
CA LYS A 220 27.72 -13.32 2.73
C LYS A 220 26.71 -12.27 2.27
N ARG A 221 25.46 -12.66 2.06
CA ARG A 221 24.36 -11.77 1.62
C ARG A 221 23.58 -11.12 2.77
N HIS A 222 23.93 -11.40 4.02
CA HIS A 222 23.27 -10.84 5.21
C HIS A 222 21.79 -11.20 5.35
N ASP A 223 21.40 -12.37 4.86
CA ASP A 223 20.00 -12.79 4.79
C ASP A 223 19.31 -12.88 6.16
N PHE A 224 20.06 -13.11 7.24
CA PHE A 224 19.50 -13.07 8.60
C PHE A 224 18.90 -11.69 8.94
N LEU A 225 19.57 -10.59 8.56
CA LEU A 225 19.07 -9.24 8.81
C LEU A 225 17.88 -8.92 7.90
N VAL A 226 17.97 -9.28 6.61
CA VAL A 226 16.87 -9.13 5.66
C VAL A 226 15.62 -9.87 6.16
N ASN A 227 15.79 -11.09 6.69
CA ASN A 227 14.68 -11.86 7.23
C ASN A 227 14.03 -11.19 8.46
N ILE A 228 14.80 -10.51 9.32
CA ILE A 228 14.25 -9.74 10.45
C ILE A 228 13.42 -8.56 9.93
N ILE A 229 13.96 -7.78 8.99
CA ILE A 229 13.27 -6.63 8.40
C ILE A 229 11.98 -7.10 7.70
N GLN A 230 12.08 -8.15 6.90
CA GLN A 230 10.94 -8.75 6.21
C GLN A 230 9.87 -9.26 7.20
N SER A 231 10.27 -9.89 8.31
CA SER A 231 9.33 -10.33 9.36
C SER A 231 8.65 -9.13 10.03
N ALA A 232 9.37 -8.03 10.27
CA ALA A 232 8.78 -6.80 10.83
C ALA A 232 7.75 -6.19 9.87
N VAL A 233 8.04 -6.17 8.57
CA VAL A 233 7.08 -5.74 7.54
C VAL A 233 5.85 -6.68 7.52
N GLU A 234 6.03 -8.00 7.59
CA GLU A 234 4.90 -8.95 7.69
C GLU A 234 4.03 -8.74 8.93
N VAL A 235 4.62 -8.35 10.06
CA VAL A 235 3.88 -8.02 11.29
C VAL A 235 3.03 -6.77 11.10
N ILE A 236 3.55 -5.72 10.47
CA ILE A 236 2.83 -4.46 10.22
C ILE A 236 1.69 -4.68 9.22
N TYR A 237 1.95 -5.44 8.15
CA TYR A 237 1.03 -5.67 7.04
C TYR A 237 0.36 -7.05 7.10
N PHE A 238 0.15 -7.60 8.29
CA PHE A 238 -0.37 -8.97 8.44
C PHE A 238 -1.73 -9.21 7.77
N PHE A 239 -2.54 -8.16 7.65
CA PHE A 239 -3.84 -8.18 6.98
C PHE A 239 -3.74 -8.09 5.45
N ASN A 240 -2.60 -7.66 4.90
CA ASN A 240 -2.43 -7.36 3.48
C ASN A 240 -1.96 -8.61 2.70
N PRO A 241 -2.82 -9.26 1.89
CA PRO A 241 -2.48 -10.48 1.17
C PRO A 241 -1.35 -10.27 0.15
N PHE A 242 -1.24 -9.07 -0.44
CA PHE A 242 -0.22 -8.76 -1.43
C PHE A 242 1.17 -8.67 -0.80
N MET A 243 1.27 -8.16 0.43
CA MET A 243 2.54 -8.16 1.16
C MET A 243 3.03 -9.58 1.46
N TRP A 244 2.12 -10.52 1.78
CA TRP A 244 2.47 -11.94 1.93
C TRP A 244 2.99 -12.57 0.64
N ILE A 245 2.42 -12.19 -0.51
CA ILE A 245 2.88 -12.65 -1.84
C ILE A 245 4.28 -12.12 -2.14
N ILE A 246 4.51 -10.82 -1.95
CA ILE A 246 5.83 -10.18 -2.12
C ILE A 246 6.87 -10.86 -1.24
N SER A 247 6.55 -11.00 0.05
CA SER A 247 7.41 -11.64 1.04
C SER A 247 7.72 -13.10 0.69
N ARG A 248 6.74 -13.86 0.18
CA ARG A 248 6.96 -15.23 -0.31
C ARG A 248 7.90 -15.26 -1.51
N ALA A 249 7.73 -14.36 -2.47
CA ALA A 249 8.61 -14.25 -3.63
C ALA A 249 10.07 -13.95 -3.22
N ILE A 250 10.27 -13.06 -2.24
CA ILE A 250 11.61 -12.78 -1.66
C ILE A 250 12.22 -14.05 -1.06
N ARG A 251 11.46 -14.81 -0.27
CA ARG A 251 11.93 -16.07 0.34
C ARG A 251 12.32 -17.10 -0.71
N ASP A 252 11.49 -17.29 -1.73
CA ASP A 252 11.77 -18.27 -2.78
C ASP A 252 13.04 -17.89 -3.57
N GLU A 253 13.20 -16.61 -3.92
CA GLU A 253 14.37 -16.15 -4.66
C GLU A 253 15.64 -16.12 -3.80
N ARG A 254 15.52 -15.94 -2.48
CA ARG A 254 16.64 -16.08 -1.53
C ARG A 254 17.24 -17.48 -1.59
N GLU A 255 16.40 -18.52 -1.53
CA GLU A 255 16.86 -19.91 -1.60
C GLU A 255 17.50 -20.21 -2.96
N HIS A 256 16.92 -19.69 -4.03
CA HIS A 256 17.46 -19.79 -5.38
C HIS A 256 18.81 -19.11 -5.54
N ALA A 257 18.99 -17.93 -4.94
CA ALA A 257 20.26 -17.22 -4.95
C ALA A 257 21.35 -17.99 -4.21
N SER A 258 21.00 -18.65 -3.11
CA SER A 258 21.93 -19.54 -2.40
C SER A 258 22.27 -20.81 -3.20
N ASP A 259 21.27 -21.43 -3.86
CA ASP A 259 21.46 -22.57 -4.75
C ASP A 259 22.43 -22.26 -5.91
N ASP A 260 22.21 -21.12 -6.57
CA ASP A 260 23.04 -20.69 -7.71
C ASP A 260 24.48 -20.41 -7.29
N VAL A 261 24.73 -19.91 -6.07
CA VAL A 261 26.09 -19.71 -5.53
C VAL A 261 26.83 -21.04 -5.41
N ALA A 262 26.20 -22.07 -4.83
CA ALA A 262 26.83 -23.39 -4.69
C ALA A 262 27.20 -24.00 -6.04
N ILE A 263 26.31 -23.90 -7.04
CA ILE A 263 26.56 -24.41 -8.39
C ILE A 263 27.66 -23.61 -9.10
N SER A 264 27.66 -22.28 -8.97
CA SER A 264 28.67 -21.42 -9.58
C SER A 264 30.09 -21.67 -9.05
N LEU A 265 30.19 -22.27 -7.85
CA LEU A 265 31.45 -22.65 -7.20
C LEU A 265 31.84 -24.11 -7.46
N GLY A 266 31.25 -24.75 -8.48
CA GLY A 266 31.72 -26.03 -9.00
C GLY A 266 30.99 -27.26 -8.46
N ILE A 267 29.98 -27.10 -7.60
CA ILE A 267 29.12 -28.23 -7.22
C ILE A 267 28.26 -28.62 -8.42
N SER A 268 28.36 -29.87 -8.86
CA SER A 268 27.52 -30.35 -9.96
C SER A 268 26.04 -30.32 -9.58
N ALA A 269 25.18 -29.96 -10.53
CA ALA A 269 23.72 -29.90 -10.33
C ALA A 269 23.15 -31.24 -9.81
N SER A 270 23.70 -32.38 -10.25
CA SER A 270 23.27 -33.70 -9.81
C SER A 270 23.63 -34.00 -8.36
N VAL A 271 24.85 -33.65 -7.93
CA VAL A 271 25.30 -33.78 -6.54
C VAL A 271 24.43 -32.89 -5.66
N TYR A 272 24.24 -31.63 -6.05
CA TYR A 272 23.42 -30.68 -5.30
C TYR A 272 21.97 -31.14 -5.15
N ALA A 273 21.34 -31.64 -6.22
CA ALA A 273 19.99 -32.18 -6.18
C ALA A 273 19.88 -33.37 -5.21
N ARG A 274 20.85 -34.29 -5.21
CA ARG A 274 20.91 -35.40 -4.25
C ARG A 274 21.11 -34.91 -2.82
N THR A 275 21.97 -33.91 -2.61
CA THR A 275 22.16 -33.27 -1.30
C THR A 275 20.85 -32.71 -0.78
N LEU A 276 20.16 -31.89 -1.57
CA LEU A 276 18.90 -31.25 -1.18
C LEU A 276 17.81 -32.29 -0.86
N ALA A 277 17.72 -33.36 -1.66
CA ALA A 277 16.83 -34.48 -1.38
C ALA A 277 17.20 -35.22 -0.08
N GLY A 278 18.50 -35.39 0.20
CA GLY A 278 19.00 -35.99 1.43
C GLY A 278 18.67 -35.17 2.69
N VAL A 279 18.92 -33.85 2.65
CA VAL A 279 18.54 -32.91 3.72
C VAL A 279 17.04 -32.96 3.97
N PHE A 280 16.25 -32.91 2.88
CA PHE A 280 14.80 -32.98 2.97
C PHE A 280 14.33 -34.31 3.61
N LYS A 281 14.83 -35.45 3.13
CA LYS A 281 14.49 -36.78 3.67
C LYS A 281 14.82 -36.88 5.16
N TYR A 282 15.97 -36.36 5.59
CA TYR A 282 16.36 -36.33 7.00
C TYR A 282 15.41 -35.45 7.83
N ALA A 283 15.09 -34.24 7.35
CA ALA A 283 14.21 -33.32 8.04
C ALA A 283 12.80 -33.90 8.24
N VAL A 284 12.27 -34.57 7.23
CA VAL A 284 10.97 -35.26 7.27
C VAL A 284 10.97 -36.39 8.28
N LYS A 285 12.02 -37.23 8.30
CA LYS A 285 12.14 -38.32 9.27
C LYS A 285 12.10 -37.81 10.72
N ARG A 286 12.60 -36.59 10.97
CA ARG A 286 12.70 -35.99 12.30
C ARG A 286 11.48 -35.15 12.70
N GLN A 287 10.71 -34.63 11.74
CA GLN A 287 9.50 -33.82 11.99
C GLN A 287 8.24 -34.67 11.80
N GLN A 288 7.59 -35.08 12.90
CA GLN A 288 6.41 -35.97 12.90
C GLN A 288 5.10 -35.31 12.41
N PHE A 289 5.09 -34.02 12.05
CA PHE A 289 3.85 -33.30 11.73
C PHE A 289 3.56 -33.22 10.21
N ALA A 290 2.47 -33.87 9.79
CA ALA A 290 2.09 -34.10 8.40
C ALA A 290 1.60 -32.85 7.60
N LEU A 291 1.11 -31.80 8.25
CA LEU A 291 0.52 -30.64 7.54
C LEU A 291 1.54 -29.64 6.99
N SER A 292 2.71 -29.48 7.63
CA SER A 292 3.81 -28.65 7.10
C SER A 292 4.58 -29.32 5.94
N PHE A 293 4.38 -30.63 5.77
CA PHE A 293 5.11 -31.49 4.84
C PHE A 293 4.76 -31.23 3.37
N ALA A 294 3.48 -31.11 3.03
CA ALA A 294 3.03 -30.96 1.63
C ALA A 294 3.55 -29.67 0.98
N SER A 295 3.63 -28.57 1.74
CA SER A 295 4.15 -27.28 1.26
C SER A 295 5.67 -27.32 1.07
N LYS A 296 6.41 -27.88 2.04
CA LYS A 296 7.88 -28.01 1.98
C LYS A 296 8.34 -28.93 0.84
N ASN A 297 7.63 -30.03 0.60
CA ASN A 297 7.86 -30.92 -0.56
C ASN A 297 7.85 -30.17 -1.89
N LYS A 298 6.80 -29.37 -2.12
CA LYS A 298 6.64 -28.62 -3.37
C LYS A 298 7.77 -27.62 -3.59
N LEU A 299 8.26 -26.97 -2.53
CA LEU A 299 9.36 -26.01 -2.60
C LEU A 299 10.70 -26.71 -2.91
N THR A 300 11.02 -27.81 -2.24
CA THR A 300 12.24 -28.59 -2.53
C THR A 300 12.25 -29.14 -3.94
N LEU A 301 11.13 -29.70 -4.42
CA LEU A 301 11.01 -30.20 -5.79
C LEU A 301 11.19 -29.09 -6.82
N LYS A 302 10.61 -27.91 -6.60
CA LYS A 302 10.81 -26.74 -7.48
C LYS A 302 12.29 -26.34 -7.56
N ARG A 303 13.02 -26.35 -6.44
CA ARG A 303 14.46 -26.07 -6.40
C ARG A 303 15.25 -27.10 -7.20
N ILE A 304 15.01 -28.40 -6.98
CA ILE A 304 15.66 -29.49 -7.74
C ILE A 304 15.40 -29.35 -9.24
N GLN A 305 14.13 -29.15 -9.63
CA GLN A 305 13.73 -28.99 -11.03
C GLN A 305 14.41 -27.77 -11.67
N ARG A 306 14.47 -26.65 -10.96
CA ARG A 306 15.15 -25.43 -11.42
C ARG A 306 16.62 -25.70 -11.68
N ILE A 307 17.34 -26.27 -10.70
CA ILE A 307 18.77 -26.54 -10.79
C ILE A 307 19.09 -27.51 -11.93
N MET A 308 18.25 -28.52 -12.14
CA MET A 308 18.39 -29.46 -13.25
C MET A 308 18.10 -28.84 -14.62
N LYS A 309 17.20 -27.85 -14.72
CA LYS A 309 16.82 -27.20 -15.99
C LYS A 309 17.73 -26.03 -16.39
N ASN A 310 18.38 -25.36 -15.44
CA ASN A 310 19.01 -24.06 -15.66
C ASN A 310 20.42 -24.12 -16.29
N GLN A 311 20.73 -25.17 -17.07
CA GLN A 311 22.01 -25.32 -17.78
C GLN A 311 22.02 -24.71 -19.19
N SER A 312 21.01 -23.92 -19.59
CA SER A 312 20.89 -23.42 -20.97
C SER A 312 20.69 -21.90 -21.09
N ASN A 313 21.75 -21.29 -21.64
CA ASN A 313 21.87 -20.09 -22.48
C ASN A 313 21.70 -18.65 -21.96
N ASN A 314 22.52 -17.77 -22.56
CA ASN A 314 22.76 -16.37 -22.25
C ASN A 314 21.87 -15.44 -23.07
N ASN A 315 21.23 -14.46 -22.42
CA ASN A 315 20.89 -13.18 -23.05
C ASN A 315 20.68 -12.09 -21.98
N ASN A 316 21.43 -11.00 -22.13
CA ASN A 316 21.51 -9.88 -21.19
C ASN A 316 20.35 -8.90 -21.41
N LYS A 317 19.44 -8.77 -20.42
CA LYS A 317 18.40 -7.71 -20.35
C LYS A 317 18.33 -6.98 -19.00
N LEU A 318 19.40 -7.09 -18.20
CA LEU A 318 19.45 -6.58 -16.83
C LEU A 318 19.40 -5.04 -16.77
N LEU A 319 20.03 -4.34 -17.71
CA LEU A 319 20.06 -2.87 -17.74
C LEU A 319 18.68 -2.27 -18.09
N ALA A 320 17.97 -2.87 -19.05
CA ALA A 320 16.65 -2.43 -19.49
C ALA A 320 15.57 -2.60 -18.39
N SER A 321 15.70 -3.63 -17.56
CA SER A 321 14.79 -3.86 -16.43
C SER A 321 14.94 -2.82 -15.32
N MET A 322 16.17 -2.36 -15.05
CA MET A 322 16.42 -1.33 -14.03
C MET A 322 15.84 0.03 -14.47
N ILE A 323 15.99 0.37 -15.75
CA ILE A 323 15.45 1.60 -16.33
C ILE A 323 13.92 1.58 -16.31
N PHE A 324 13.28 0.44 -16.59
CA PHE A 324 11.81 0.33 -16.60
C PHE A 324 11.20 0.49 -15.20
N VAL A 325 11.79 -0.15 -14.17
CA VAL A 325 11.32 0.01 -12.78
C VAL A 325 11.53 1.46 -12.31
N PHE A 326 12.68 2.06 -12.62
CA PHE A 326 12.95 3.45 -12.28
C PHE A 326 11.99 4.43 -12.97
N ALA A 327 11.69 4.21 -14.25
CA ALA A 327 10.75 5.04 -15.02
C ALA A 327 9.31 4.94 -14.49
N ILE A 328 8.86 3.74 -14.10
CA ILE A 328 7.54 3.57 -13.46
C ILE A 328 7.50 4.31 -12.12
N THR A 329 8.53 4.15 -11.27
CA THR A 329 8.59 4.82 -9.97
C THR A 329 8.60 6.34 -10.08
N LEU A 330 9.28 6.88 -11.09
CA LEU A 330 9.33 8.32 -11.33
C LEU A 330 7.97 8.84 -11.84
N SER A 331 7.33 8.13 -12.79
CA SER A 331 6.01 8.54 -13.30
C SER A 331 4.90 8.46 -12.24
N MET A 332 4.98 7.50 -11.32
CA MET A 332 4.01 7.35 -10.23
C MET A 332 4.16 8.41 -9.15
N TYR A 333 5.39 8.85 -8.85
CA TYR A 333 5.64 10.00 -7.98
C TYR A 333 4.98 11.27 -8.52
N TYR A 334 5.17 11.55 -9.82
CA TYR A 334 4.55 12.71 -10.47
C TYR A 334 3.03 12.59 -10.59
N SER A 335 2.49 11.40 -10.84
CA SER A 335 1.04 11.19 -10.88
C SER A 335 0.38 11.42 -9.51
N ALA A 336 1.03 11.00 -8.42
CA ALA A 336 0.52 11.24 -7.06
C ALA A 336 0.53 12.72 -6.67
N GLN A 337 1.43 13.52 -7.25
CA GLN A 337 1.44 14.98 -7.10
C GLN A 337 0.39 15.68 -7.98
N SER A 338 0.13 15.15 -9.19
CA SER A 338 -0.85 15.74 -10.12
C SER A 338 -2.31 15.64 -9.68
N HIS A 339 -2.62 14.81 -8.68
CA HIS A 339 -3.97 14.66 -8.11
C HIS A 339 -4.12 15.31 -6.72
N ALA A 340 -3.12 16.09 -6.28
CA ALA A 340 -3.39 17.07 -5.23
C ALA A 340 -4.36 18.12 -5.81
N PRO A 341 -5.52 18.39 -5.18
CA PRO A 341 -6.41 19.47 -5.60
C PRO A 341 -5.73 20.80 -5.27
N GLY A 342 -4.83 21.20 -6.16
CA GLY A 342 -3.97 22.38 -6.03
C GLY A 342 -3.90 23.20 -7.32
N GLN A 343 -4.86 23.02 -8.22
CA GLN A 343 -5.29 24.13 -9.06
C GLN A 343 -6.52 24.71 -8.38
N GLU A 344 -6.26 25.64 -7.45
CA GLU A 344 -7.13 26.79 -7.35
C GLU A 344 -7.30 27.30 -8.78
N VAL A 345 -8.50 27.15 -9.34
CA VAL A 345 -8.98 28.15 -10.27
C VAL A 345 -8.81 29.43 -9.49
N ALA A 346 -7.80 30.22 -9.86
CA ALA A 346 -7.73 31.61 -9.45
C ALA A 346 -9.01 32.24 -9.99
N VAL A 347 -10.07 32.17 -9.19
CA VAL A 347 -11.18 33.10 -9.29
C VAL A 347 -10.48 34.42 -9.03
N MET A 348 -10.16 35.09 -10.13
CA MET A 348 -9.68 36.45 -10.15
C MET A 348 -10.79 37.26 -9.50
N PHE A 349 -10.80 37.33 -8.17
CA PHE A 349 -11.60 38.32 -7.46
C PHE A 349 -11.08 39.66 -7.98
N PRO A 350 -11.91 40.45 -8.68
CA PRO A 350 -11.48 41.78 -9.11
C PRO A 350 -10.99 42.50 -7.86
N ASN A 351 -9.79 43.07 -7.98
CA ASN A 351 -9.05 43.82 -6.96
C ASN A 351 -9.91 44.30 -5.79
N ARG A 352 -9.46 44.05 -4.55
CA ARG A 352 -10.02 44.64 -3.30
C ARG A 352 -10.25 46.16 -3.35
N ALA A 353 -9.65 46.87 -4.31
CA ALA A 353 -9.90 48.28 -4.58
C ALA A 353 -11.28 48.58 -5.21
N ILE A 354 -11.93 47.62 -5.88
CA ILE A 354 -13.23 47.85 -6.55
C ILE A 354 -14.41 47.62 -5.59
N MET A 355 -14.32 46.61 -4.71
CA MET A 355 -15.38 46.33 -3.71
C MET A 355 -15.52 47.42 -2.63
N ALA A 356 -14.45 48.16 -2.33
CA ALA A 356 -14.53 49.31 -1.42
C ALA A 356 -15.25 50.53 -2.04
N SER A 357 -15.43 50.56 -3.36
CA SER A 357 -16.14 51.63 -4.08
C SER A 357 -17.60 51.32 -4.39
N ALA A 358 -18.07 50.09 -4.13
CA ALA A 358 -19.40 49.61 -4.50
C ALA A 358 -20.31 49.33 -3.29
N LEU A 359 -20.01 49.88 -2.12
CA LEU A 359 -21.01 49.99 -1.04
C LEU A 359 -21.87 51.23 -1.36
N PRO A 360 -23.13 51.10 -1.85
CA PRO A 360 -24.02 52.23 -1.79
C PRO A 360 -24.23 52.55 -0.31
N THR A 361 -24.00 53.82 0.01
CA THR A 361 -24.30 54.42 1.31
C THR A 361 -25.78 54.17 1.61
N PHE A 362 -26.08 53.19 2.46
CA PHE A 362 -27.42 53.06 3.04
C PHE A 362 -27.59 54.18 4.07
N SER A 363 -27.88 55.37 3.58
CA SER A 363 -28.43 56.47 4.36
C SER A 363 -29.85 56.71 3.88
N THR A 364 -30.80 56.34 4.74
CA THR A 364 -32.16 56.89 4.85
C THR A 364 -32.97 57.00 3.55
N LEU A 365 -33.93 56.10 3.35
CA LEU A 365 -35.23 56.42 2.74
C LEU A 365 -36.24 55.33 3.12
N SER A 366 -37.30 55.82 3.77
CA SER A 366 -38.65 55.28 3.97
C SER A 366 -39.04 54.04 3.16
N THR A 367 -39.62 53.07 3.88
CA THR A 367 -40.48 51.99 3.37
C THR A 367 -41.60 52.51 2.46
N PRO A 368 -41.82 51.91 1.28
CA PRO A 368 -43.16 51.72 0.76
C PRO A 368 -43.59 50.25 0.97
N GLU A 369 -44.89 50.05 1.19
CA GLU A 369 -45.55 48.75 1.22
C GLU A 369 -45.21 47.89 -0.01
N PRO A 370 -45.18 46.55 0.10
CA PRO A 370 -44.95 45.69 -1.05
C PRO A 370 -46.15 45.73 -2.00
N ASP A 371 -45.87 45.92 -3.29
CA ASP A 371 -46.84 45.85 -4.39
C ASP A 371 -47.55 44.48 -4.42
N PRO A 372 -48.89 44.45 -4.63
CA PRO A 372 -49.70 43.22 -4.57
C PRO A 372 -49.35 42.18 -5.66
N ILE A 373 -48.52 42.53 -6.64
CA ILE A 373 -48.10 41.66 -7.75
C ILE A 373 -47.00 40.70 -7.31
N VAL A 374 -46.12 41.10 -6.37
CA VAL A 374 -45.03 40.24 -5.87
C VAL A 374 -45.56 39.13 -4.97
N GLU A 375 -46.67 39.38 -4.26
CA GLU A 375 -47.36 38.38 -3.44
C GLU A 375 -48.07 37.30 -4.29
N GLU A 376 -48.48 37.64 -5.52
CA GLU A 376 -49.07 36.70 -6.47
C GLU A 376 -48.00 35.82 -7.15
N ILE A 377 -46.80 36.35 -7.40
CA ILE A 377 -45.66 35.60 -7.97
C ILE A 377 -45.15 34.52 -6.99
N VAL A 378 -45.04 34.84 -5.69
CA VAL A 378 -44.64 33.87 -4.66
C VAL A 378 -45.70 32.79 -4.46
N LYS A 379 -46.99 33.12 -4.62
CA LYS A 379 -48.09 32.14 -4.55
C LYS A 379 -48.13 31.18 -5.73
N VAL A 380 -47.70 31.60 -6.93
CA VAL A 380 -47.76 30.75 -8.14
C VAL A 380 -46.59 29.76 -8.21
N GLU A 381 -45.41 30.12 -7.70
CA GLU A 381 -44.26 29.20 -7.64
C GLU A 381 -44.42 28.11 -6.55
N GLU A 382 -45.18 28.37 -5.49
CA GLU A 382 -45.48 27.39 -4.43
C GLU A 382 -46.56 26.36 -4.83
N ILE A 383 -47.23 26.50 -5.98
CA ILE A 383 -48.35 25.65 -6.41
C ILE A 383 -47.92 24.42 -7.25
N ILE A 384 -46.65 24.28 -7.61
CA ILE A 384 -46.17 23.16 -8.47
C ILE A 384 -45.63 21.96 -7.67
N VAL A 385 -45.70 21.98 -6.32
CA VAL A 385 -45.34 20.80 -5.49
C VAL A 385 -46.49 20.42 -4.56
N ALA A 386 -47.57 19.91 -5.15
CA ALA A 386 -48.58 19.16 -4.40
C ALA A 386 -48.86 17.83 -5.11
N ASP A 387 -48.72 16.76 -4.34
CA ASP A 387 -48.92 15.35 -4.67
C ASP A 387 -50.35 15.08 -5.17
N THR A 388 -50.57 15.17 -6.48
CA THR A 388 -51.85 14.81 -7.12
C THR A 388 -51.61 13.88 -8.32
N THR A 389 -52.29 12.74 -8.30
CA THR A 389 -52.22 11.67 -9.31
C THR A 389 -53.41 11.66 -10.28
N ASP A 390 -54.27 12.70 -10.29
CA ASP A 390 -55.42 12.80 -11.22
C ASP A 390 -55.06 13.57 -12.51
N PRO A 391 -55.07 12.93 -13.69
CA PRO A 391 -54.72 13.56 -14.97
C PRO A 391 -55.61 14.74 -15.39
N LYS A 392 -56.88 14.79 -14.97
CA LYS A 392 -57.79 15.88 -15.37
C LYS A 392 -57.48 17.17 -14.61
N GLU A 393 -57.08 17.04 -13.34
CA GLU A 393 -56.69 18.15 -12.49
C GLU A 393 -55.38 18.79 -12.98
N ILE A 394 -54.42 17.97 -13.42
CA ILE A 394 -53.15 18.42 -14.02
C ILE A 394 -53.41 19.24 -15.28
N GLN A 395 -54.29 18.77 -16.17
CA GLN A 395 -54.59 19.47 -17.42
C GLN A 395 -55.28 20.81 -17.17
N LYS A 396 -56.17 20.89 -16.18
CA LYS A 396 -56.82 22.15 -15.79
C LYS A 396 -55.83 23.17 -15.23
N ARG A 397 -54.92 22.74 -14.33
CA ARG A 397 -53.90 23.62 -13.74
C ARG A 397 -52.88 24.11 -14.75
N LYS A 398 -52.53 23.29 -15.73
CA LYS A 398 -51.67 23.70 -16.85
C LYS A 398 -52.30 24.84 -17.67
N GLN A 399 -53.61 24.77 -17.92
CA GLN A 399 -54.33 25.84 -18.63
C GLN A 399 -54.42 27.14 -17.81
N GLU A 400 -54.58 27.04 -16.49
CA GLU A 400 -54.58 28.21 -15.59
C GLU A 400 -53.21 28.89 -15.55
N TYR A 401 -52.11 28.13 -15.51
CA TYR A 401 -50.75 28.65 -15.60
C TYR A 401 -50.47 29.34 -16.94
N GLU A 402 -50.83 28.70 -18.06
CA GLU A 402 -50.64 29.28 -19.39
C GLU A 402 -51.37 30.63 -19.53
N ARG A 403 -52.58 30.74 -18.96
CA ARG A 403 -53.36 31.97 -18.95
C ARG A 403 -52.76 33.06 -18.05
N ALA A 404 -52.24 32.69 -16.88
CA ALA A 404 -51.56 33.61 -15.99
C ALA A 404 -50.26 34.16 -16.62
N MET A 405 -49.50 33.31 -17.31
CA MET A 405 -48.30 33.70 -18.05
C MET A 405 -48.62 34.61 -19.24
N GLU A 406 -49.73 34.39 -19.93
CA GLU A 406 -50.18 35.24 -21.04
C GLU A 406 -50.56 36.65 -20.54
N ASN A 407 -51.26 36.73 -19.41
CA ASN A 407 -51.55 38.00 -18.75
C ASN A 407 -50.28 38.72 -18.30
N LEU A 408 -49.31 37.99 -17.71
CA LEU A 408 -48.03 38.57 -17.28
C LEU A 408 -47.24 39.14 -18.47
N LYS A 409 -47.15 38.41 -19.59
CA LYS A 409 -46.49 38.91 -20.80
C LYS A 409 -47.16 40.13 -21.42
N SER A 410 -48.42 40.39 -21.09
CA SER A 410 -49.17 41.56 -21.55
C SER A 410 -48.93 42.81 -20.69
N THR A 411 -48.28 42.69 -19.52
CA THR A 411 -47.97 43.85 -18.69
C THR A 411 -46.81 44.65 -19.27
N LYS A 412 -46.86 45.98 -19.10
CA LYS A 412 -45.80 46.88 -19.57
C LYS A 412 -44.44 46.54 -18.96
N GLU A 413 -44.42 46.16 -17.68
CA GLU A 413 -43.20 45.80 -16.95
C GLU A 413 -42.50 44.59 -17.58
N TRP A 414 -43.26 43.58 -18.00
CA TRP A 414 -42.69 42.39 -18.64
C TRP A 414 -42.14 42.72 -20.04
N GLN A 415 -42.85 43.56 -20.80
CA GLN A 415 -42.37 44.02 -22.12
C GLN A 415 -41.11 44.89 -22.02
N GLU A 416 -41.00 45.71 -20.97
CA GLU A 416 -39.83 46.57 -20.73
C GLU A 416 -38.62 45.75 -20.27
N ALA A 417 -38.83 44.72 -19.44
CA ALA A 417 -37.79 43.78 -19.03
C ALA A 417 -37.27 42.91 -20.18
N GLU A 418 -38.16 42.41 -21.06
CA GLU A 418 -37.75 41.61 -22.22
C GLU A 418 -36.98 42.48 -23.24
N LYS A 419 -37.38 43.75 -23.41
CA LYS A 419 -36.66 44.70 -24.26
C LYS A 419 -35.25 44.98 -23.76
N LEU A 420 -35.06 45.19 -22.45
CA LEU A 420 -33.73 45.33 -21.83
C LEU A 420 -32.87 44.08 -22.01
N ARG A 421 -33.49 42.89 -21.96
CA ARG A 421 -32.82 41.61 -22.18
C ARG A 421 -32.34 41.45 -23.63
N GLU A 422 -33.16 41.85 -24.60
CA GLU A 422 -32.78 41.83 -26.02
C GLU A 422 -31.67 42.84 -26.34
N GLU A 423 -31.75 44.05 -25.77
CA GLU A 423 -30.69 45.08 -25.90
C GLU A 423 -29.34 44.60 -25.32
N MET A 424 -29.34 43.90 -24.19
CA MET A 424 -28.12 43.31 -23.61
C MET A 424 -27.51 42.19 -24.45
N VAL A 425 -28.32 41.45 -25.21
CA VAL A 425 -27.86 40.34 -26.07
C VAL A 425 -27.28 40.87 -27.38
N GLU A 426 -27.81 41.98 -27.92
CA GLU A 426 -27.21 42.67 -29.08
C GLU A 426 -25.89 43.37 -28.75
N GLU A 427 -25.67 43.84 -27.52
CA GLU A 427 -24.41 44.47 -27.11
C GLU A 427 -23.25 43.46 -26.91
N HIS A 428 -23.56 42.16 -26.90
CA HIS A 428 -22.59 41.05 -26.73
C HIS A 428 -22.38 40.19 -28.00
N MET A 429 -22.92 40.61 -29.15
CA MET A 429 -22.59 40.08 -30.49
C MET A 429 -21.90 41.14 -31.35
#